data_AF-A0A838QLI6-F1
#
_entry.id   AF-A0A838QLI6-F1
#
_cell.length_a   1.000
_cell.length_b   1.000
_cell.length_c   1.000
_cell.angle_alpha   90.00
_cell.angle_beta   90.00
_cell.angle_gamma   90.00
#
_symmetry.space_group_name_H-M   'P 1'
#
loop_
_entity.id
_entity.type
_entity.pdbx_description
1 polymer ?
#
loop_
_entity_poly.entity_id
_entity_poly.type
_entity_poly.pdbx_seq_one_letter_code
_entity_poly.pdbx_strand_id
1 'polypeptide(L)'
;MLSSLACSESPITEPSNTGVAPSTRLHPYLQTNRGSADMASARFYRSSALVSLGTASTTSGGRVLLIADEDGVSTTALANSIASAGFLVTMRPAPEYTWDGTNPSPADYDLIIHLNGNTFGDGQALSEGAQSTLVDFVRGGGGYVGAQWNSYEATGAQGLMPDLVLAGFPGPVEENCASCPITYSIVPEQQGHALVAGIPSTFTFEADGHLGGPLVDFASEPSTVVMQLASGTPGVLVRSLGQGRVVNFSFAPNYSLAGEGRTLQDANVRQLYVNAVRWALDGSTPTPSKAPATITLTDPVATHDGAVKAVSIATNPAGLTGVTVAYSQNGVAVAAPVNAGSYEVVSTLDHQ
;
A
#
# COMPACT_ATOMS: atom_id res chain seq x y z
N MET A 1 -41.95 -63.20 -24.00
CA MET A 1 -41.91 -62.04 -23.08
C MET A 1 -40.46 -61.86 -22.66
N LEU A 2 -40.04 -60.61 -22.51
CA LEU A 2 -38.70 -60.11 -22.81
C LEU A 2 -37.53 -60.76 -22.06
N SER A 3 -36.44 -60.88 -22.84
CA SER A 3 -35.16 -61.52 -22.61
C SER A 3 -34.16 -60.67 -21.82
N SER A 4 -33.31 -61.35 -21.06
CA SER A 4 -32.04 -60.92 -20.49
C SER A 4 -30.99 -60.59 -21.55
N LEU A 5 -29.95 -59.82 -21.20
CA LEU A 5 -28.54 -60.19 -21.37
C LEU A 5 -27.61 -59.24 -20.60
N ALA A 6 -26.64 -59.86 -19.92
CA ALA A 6 -25.51 -59.27 -19.21
C ALA A 6 -24.21 -59.45 -20.04
N CYS A 7 -23.07 -59.12 -19.41
CA CYS A 7 -21.64 -59.35 -19.79
C CYS A 7 -20.92 -58.12 -20.36
N SER A 8 -19.60 -57.91 -20.22
CA SER A 8 -18.58 -58.03 -19.15
C SER A 8 -17.21 -57.72 -19.79
N GLU A 9 -16.30 -57.10 -19.03
CA GLU A 9 -14.82 -57.12 -19.10
C GLU A 9 -14.01 -56.46 -20.26
N SER A 10 -12.83 -55.95 -19.85
CA SER A 10 -11.85 -55.06 -20.50
C SER A 10 -10.96 -55.72 -21.57
N PRO A 11 -10.10 -54.97 -22.28
CA PRO A 11 -8.67 -55.00 -21.93
C PRO A 11 -7.87 -53.68 -22.13
N ILE A 12 -6.64 -53.74 -21.61
CA ILE A 12 -5.56 -52.76 -21.53
C ILE A 12 -4.89 -52.54 -22.90
N THR A 13 -4.41 -51.32 -23.19
CA THR A 13 -3.33 -51.10 -24.17
C THR A 13 -2.52 -49.85 -23.80
N GLU A 14 -1.25 -50.03 -23.41
CA GLU A 14 -0.20 -49.02 -23.57
C GLU A 14 0.41 -49.12 -24.98
N PRO A 15 0.98 -48.02 -25.50
CA PRO A 15 2.36 -48.14 -25.94
C PRO A 15 3.25 -46.93 -25.54
N SER A 16 4.35 -47.25 -24.87
CA SER A 16 5.75 -46.86 -25.13
C SER A 16 6.08 -45.46 -25.69
N ASN A 17 6.60 -44.61 -24.80
CA ASN A 17 7.97 -44.05 -24.79
C ASN A 17 8.59 -43.50 -26.09
N THR A 18 8.82 -42.18 -26.17
CA THR A 18 10.12 -41.57 -26.59
C THR A 18 10.20 -40.15 -26.02
N GLY A 19 11.24 -39.88 -25.23
CA GLY A 19 11.42 -38.60 -24.54
C GLY A 19 12.12 -37.53 -25.39
N VAL A 20 11.83 -36.26 -25.07
CA VAL A 20 12.78 -35.13 -24.97
C VAL A 20 12.12 -34.10 -24.03
N ALA A 21 12.80 -33.68 -22.96
CA ALA A 21 12.54 -32.41 -22.26
C ALA A 21 13.64 -31.40 -22.67
N PRO A 22 13.52 -30.07 -22.45
CA PRO A 22 12.51 -29.35 -21.66
C PRO A 22 11.96 -28.06 -22.32
N SER A 23 10.83 -27.55 -21.81
CA SER A 23 10.65 -26.12 -21.58
C SER A 23 9.61 -25.91 -20.49
N THR A 24 10.12 -25.68 -19.29
CA THR A 24 9.37 -25.26 -18.12
C THR A 24 8.98 -23.79 -18.26
N ARG A 25 7.69 -23.51 -18.41
CA ARG A 25 7.07 -22.26 -17.95
C ARG A 25 5.96 -22.62 -16.98
N LEU A 26 6.35 -22.90 -15.74
CA LEU A 26 5.42 -22.93 -14.63
C LEU A 26 5.05 -21.48 -14.32
N HIS A 27 3.79 -21.13 -14.60
CA HIS A 27 3.12 -19.92 -14.12
C HIS A 27 2.48 -20.22 -12.75
N PRO A 28 2.85 -19.51 -11.68
CA PRO A 28 2.13 -19.55 -10.41
C PRO A 28 1.70 -18.11 -10.02
N TYR A 29 0.44 -17.71 -9.79
CA TYR A 29 -0.76 -18.39 -9.33
C TYR A 29 -2.01 -17.61 -9.78
N LEU A 30 -2.95 -18.30 -10.45
CA LEU A 30 -4.38 -18.00 -10.39
C LEU A 30 -5.00 -19.10 -9.51
N GLN A 31 -5.62 -18.74 -8.39
CA GLN A 31 -6.51 -19.69 -7.71
C GLN A 31 -7.83 -19.77 -8.47
N THR A 32 -8.02 -20.84 -9.23
CA THR A 32 -9.33 -21.24 -9.74
C THR A 32 -10.06 -22.03 -8.66
N ASN A 33 -11.07 -21.43 -8.05
CA ASN A 33 -12.38 -22.06 -7.80
C ASN A 33 -13.34 -21.09 -7.08
N ARG A 34 -14.08 -20.29 -7.85
CA ARG A 34 -15.47 -19.94 -7.54
C ARG A 34 -16.28 -20.12 -8.81
N GLY A 35 -17.27 -21.01 -8.75
CA GLY A 35 -18.21 -21.23 -9.84
C GLY A 35 -18.86 -19.91 -10.25
N SER A 36 -18.98 -19.73 -11.56
CA SER A 36 -19.89 -18.83 -12.28
C SER A 36 -20.37 -17.61 -11.48
N ALA A 37 -19.45 -16.67 -11.21
CA ALA A 37 -19.84 -15.31 -10.85
C ALA A 37 -19.73 -14.46 -12.13
N ASP A 38 -20.87 -13.90 -12.53
CA ASP A 38 -21.03 -12.92 -13.60
C ASP A 38 -19.88 -11.91 -13.63
N MET A 39 -19.27 -11.71 -14.81
CA MET A 39 -18.38 -10.59 -15.12
C MET A 39 -19.20 -9.28 -15.21
N ALA A 40 -19.90 -8.94 -14.13
CA ALA A 40 -20.66 -7.72 -13.96
C ALA A 40 -20.79 -7.40 -12.47
N SER A 41 -19.67 -7.33 -11.77
CA SER A 41 -19.63 -6.65 -10.47
C SER A 41 -18.28 -5.97 -10.27
N ALA A 42 -17.99 -5.00 -11.15
CA ALA A 42 -17.22 -3.84 -10.73
C ALA A 42 -18.01 -3.18 -9.59
N ARG A 43 -17.71 -3.59 -8.35
CA ARG A 43 -18.21 -2.90 -7.18
C ARG A 43 -17.48 -1.57 -7.16
N PHE A 44 -18.18 -0.52 -7.60
CA PHE A 44 -17.78 0.85 -7.35
C PHE A 44 -17.80 1.06 -5.84
N TYR A 45 -16.69 0.82 -5.16
CA TYR A 45 -16.45 1.38 -3.85
C TYR A 45 -16.10 2.85 -4.07
N ARG A 46 -17.05 3.74 -3.77
CA ARG A 46 -16.81 5.17 -3.79
C ARG A 46 -16.24 5.60 -2.45
N SER A 47 -14.94 5.91 -2.50
CA SER A 47 -14.23 6.96 -1.75
C SER A 47 -14.49 7.09 -0.25
N SER A 48 -13.45 6.80 0.53
CA SER A 48 -13.27 7.37 1.87
C SER A 48 -11.90 8.05 1.94
N ALA A 49 -11.84 9.37 1.79
CA ALA A 49 -10.64 10.15 2.08
C ALA A 49 -10.95 11.22 3.11
N LEU A 50 -10.65 10.94 4.38
CA LEU A 50 -9.72 11.75 5.19
C LEU A 50 -9.35 11.07 6.50
N VAL A 51 -8.05 11.07 6.78
CA VAL A 51 -7.46 10.62 8.03
C VAL A 51 -6.89 11.83 8.76
N SER A 52 -7.37 12.06 9.98
CA SER A 52 -6.84 13.05 10.93
C SER A 52 -6.91 12.44 12.34
N LEU A 53 -5.76 12.05 12.89
CA LEU A 53 -5.62 11.66 14.29
C LEU A 53 -4.25 12.10 14.83
N GLY A 54 -4.27 13.02 15.80
CA GLY A 54 -3.12 13.37 16.65
C GLY A 54 -3.10 14.81 17.17
N THR A 55 -3.33 15.02 18.46
CA THR A 55 -2.91 16.22 19.18
C THR A 55 -1.43 16.10 19.52
N ALA A 56 -0.55 16.66 18.68
CA ALA A 56 0.87 16.77 19.01
C ALA A 56 1.27 18.25 18.97
N SER A 57 1.92 18.69 20.05
CA SER A 57 2.55 20.00 20.18
C SER A 57 3.34 20.35 18.92
N THR A 58 3.20 21.59 18.49
CA THR A 58 3.83 22.22 17.33
C THR A 58 5.33 21.94 17.23
N THR A 59 5.69 20.90 16.50
CA THR A 59 6.98 20.74 15.82
C THR A 59 6.68 20.24 14.41
N SER A 60 6.78 21.15 13.43
CA SER A 60 7.11 20.96 12.01
C SER A 60 7.26 19.50 11.51
N GLY A 61 6.18 18.71 11.48
CA GLY A 61 6.19 17.41 10.82
C GLY A 61 6.15 17.58 9.30
N GLY A 62 6.94 16.79 8.55
CA GLY A 62 6.91 16.82 7.10
C GLY A 62 5.56 16.38 6.51
N ARG A 63 5.31 16.81 5.28
CA ARG A 63 4.10 16.57 4.49
C ARG A 63 4.25 15.27 3.68
N VAL A 64 3.35 14.34 3.89
CA VAL A 64 3.34 13.00 3.31
C VAL A 64 2.15 12.86 2.37
N LEU A 65 2.41 12.56 1.11
CA LEU A 65 1.39 12.07 0.18
C LEU A 65 1.39 10.54 0.23
N LEU A 66 0.27 9.94 0.63
CA LEU A 66 0.04 8.51 0.50
C LEU A 66 -0.81 8.28 -0.76
N ILE A 67 -0.21 7.67 -1.77
CA ILE A 67 -0.89 7.21 -2.98
C ILE A 67 -1.35 5.78 -2.70
N ALA A 68 -2.65 5.62 -2.47
CA ALA A 68 -3.24 4.34 -2.08
C ALA A 68 -3.48 3.43 -3.29
N ASP A 69 -3.13 2.15 -3.18
CA ASP A 69 -3.52 1.11 -4.12
C ASP A 69 -4.97 0.64 -3.89
N GLU A 70 -5.38 0.56 -2.62
CA GLU A 70 -6.71 0.19 -2.18
C GLU A 70 -7.22 1.10 -1.05
N ASP A 71 -8.50 1.46 -1.11
CA ASP A 71 -9.19 2.17 -0.04
C ASP A 71 -9.68 1.15 0.99
N GLY A 72 -9.45 1.40 2.29
CA GLY A 72 -9.99 0.54 3.34
C GLY A 72 -9.34 0.69 4.70
N VAL A 73 -9.64 -0.25 5.59
CA VAL A 73 -9.20 -0.23 7.00
C VAL A 73 -7.68 -0.34 7.13
N SER A 74 -7.03 -1.10 6.25
CA SER A 74 -5.58 -1.30 6.22
C SER A 74 -4.84 0.00 5.89
N THR A 75 -5.20 0.64 4.77
CA THR A 75 -4.64 1.91 4.30
C THR A 75 -4.94 3.04 5.29
N THR A 76 -6.16 3.06 5.84
CA THR A 76 -6.56 4.02 6.89
C THR A 76 -5.73 3.85 8.16
N ALA A 77 -5.46 2.62 8.60
CA ALA A 77 -4.63 2.35 9.77
C ALA A 77 -3.19 2.83 9.58
N LEU A 78 -2.62 2.65 8.39
CA LEU A 78 -1.30 3.17 8.04
C LEU A 78 -1.27 4.70 8.11
N ALA A 79 -2.19 5.37 7.42
CA ALA A 79 -2.28 6.83 7.43
C ALA A 79 -2.43 7.39 8.86
N ASN A 80 -3.26 6.74 9.69
CA ASN A 80 -3.47 7.13 11.09
C ASN A 80 -2.18 7.00 11.92
N SER A 81 -1.41 5.93 11.71
CA SER A 81 -0.13 5.72 12.39
C SER A 81 0.90 6.80 12.04
N ILE A 82 0.97 7.21 10.77
CA ILE A 82 1.86 8.28 10.31
C ILE A 82 1.40 9.64 10.86
N ALA A 83 0.10 9.94 10.82
CA ALA A 83 -0.46 11.16 11.40
C ALA A 83 -0.22 11.25 12.92
N SER A 84 -0.44 10.14 13.63
CA SER A 84 -0.21 10.06 15.08
C SER A 84 1.26 10.23 15.46
N ALA A 85 2.17 9.95 14.52
CA ALA A 85 3.60 10.19 14.68
C ALA A 85 4.02 11.66 14.46
N GLY A 86 3.08 12.55 14.14
CA GLY A 86 3.27 13.99 14.01
C GLY A 86 3.37 14.51 12.57
N PHE A 87 3.16 13.66 11.56
CA PHE A 87 3.24 14.03 10.15
C PHE A 87 1.91 14.46 9.56
N LEU A 88 1.95 15.26 8.49
CA LEU A 88 0.75 15.67 7.75
C LEU A 88 0.51 14.70 6.62
N VAL A 89 -0.58 13.96 6.66
CA VAL A 89 -0.86 12.91 5.67
C VAL A 89 -2.01 13.33 4.78
N THR A 90 -1.72 13.50 3.48
CA THR A 90 -2.76 13.55 2.45
C THR A 90 -2.85 12.17 1.82
N MET A 91 -4.03 11.55 1.90
CA MET A 91 -4.30 10.29 1.21
C MET A 91 -4.97 10.58 -0.13
N ARG A 92 -4.30 10.20 -1.22
CA ARG A 92 -4.89 10.18 -2.56
C ARG A 92 -5.62 8.85 -2.73
N PRO A 93 -6.94 8.85 -3.02
CA PRO A 93 -7.75 7.63 -3.09
C PRO A 93 -7.20 6.60 -4.06
N ALA A 94 -7.55 5.34 -3.87
CA ALA A 94 -7.25 4.28 -4.83
C ALA A 94 -7.94 4.47 -6.21
N PRO A 95 -7.42 3.84 -7.28
CA PRO A 95 -6.14 3.13 -7.31
C PRO A 95 -4.98 4.09 -7.63
N GLU A 96 -3.81 3.76 -7.11
CA GLU A 96 -2.56 4.51 -7.18
C GLU A 96 -2.16 4.88 -8.61
N TYR A 97 -2.33 3.95 -9.56
CA TYR A 97 -1.87 4.12 -10.93
C TYR A 97 -2.60 5.22 -11.69
N THR A 98 -3.72 5.70 -11.17
CA THR A 98 -4.47 6.83 -11.74
C THR A 98 -3.89 8.19 -11.32
N TRP A 99 -2.86 8.23 -10.48
CA TRP A 99 -2.10 9.46 -10.23
C TRP A 99 -1.15 9.73 -11.40
N ASP A 100 -1.30 10.90 -12.01
CA ASP A 100 -0.55 11.30 -13.21
C ASP A 100 0.71 12.12 -12.91
N GLY A 101 1.06 12.27 -11.63
CA GLY A 101 2.17 13.10 -11.16
C GLY A 101 1.82 14.57 -10.94
N THR A 102 0.58 15.01 -11.21
CA THR A 102 0.23 16.44 -11.19
C THR A 102 -0.82 16.80 -10.16
N ASN A 103 -1.73 15.88 -9.82
CA ASN A 103 -2.82 16.16 -8.89
C ASN A 103 -3.04 15.03 -7.86
N PRO A 104 -2.67 15.21 -6.58
CA PRO A 104 -2.08 16.43 -6.04
C PRO A 104 -0.62 16.61 -6.51
N SER A 105 -0.12 17.84 -6.49
CA SER A 105 1.23 18.16 -6.95
C SER A 105 2.29 17.71 -5.94
N PRO A 106 3.39 17.05 -6.37
CA PRO A 106 4.51 16.69 -5.48
C PRO A 106 5.13 17.87 -4.73
N ALA A 107 5.04 19.10 -5.25
CA ALA A 107 5.60 20.30 -4.62
C ALA A 107 4.99 20.60 -3.24
N ASP A 108 3.77 20.09 -2.99
CA ASP A 108 3.07 20.25 -1.72
C ASP A 108 3.50 19.23 -0.66
N TYR A 109 4.44 18.34 -0.98
CA TYR A 109 4.86 17.23 -0.13
C TYR A 109 6.37 17.18 0.00
N ASP A 110 6.81 16.56 1.09
CA ASP A 110 8.21 16.31 1.41
C ASP A 110 8.54 14.82 1.24
N LEU A 111 7.51 13.96 1.26
CA LEU A 111 7.62 12.53 1.03
C LEU A 111 6.38 11.96 0.33
N ILE A 112 6.60 10.98 -0.55
CA ILE A 112 5.54 10.21 -1.21
C ILE A 112 5.64 8.74 -0.81
N ILE A 113 4.54 8.17 -0.31
CA ILE A 113 4.35 6.73 -0.13
C ILE A 113 3.55 6.22 -1.31
N HIS A 114 4.14 5.33 -2.10
CA HIS A 114 3.49 4.63 -3.19
C HIS A 114 3.12 3.22 -2.73
N LEU A 115 1.88 3.05 -2.27
CA LEU A 115 1.32 1.72 -2.10
C LEU A 115 1.01 1.18 -3.48
N ASN A 116 1.59 0.03 -3.80
CA ASN A 116 1.41 -0.67 -5.05
C ASN A 116 1.45 -2.16 -4.73
N GLY A 117 0.32 -2.64 -4.23
CA GLY A 117 0.17 -3.92 -3.59
C GLY A 117 -0.98 -4.75 -4.17
N ASN A 118 -1.99 -4.13 -4.78
CA ASN A 118 -3.11 -4.84 -5.39
C ASN A 118 -3.19 -4.75 -6.93
N THR A 119 -2.62 -3.71 -7.53
CA THR A 119 -2.89 -3.28 -8.91
C THR A 119 -1.61 -3.34 -9.74
N PHE A 120 -1.40 -4.47 -10.43
CA PHE A 120 -0.15 -4.80 -11.12
C PHE A 120 -0.36 -5.38 -12.53
N GLY A 121 -1.61 -5.42 -13.01
CA GLY A 121 -1.98 -5.98 -14.32
C GLY A 121 -1.73 -5.03 -15.49
N ASP A 122 -1.99 -5.50 -16.71
CA ASP A 122 -1.83 -4.71 -17.93
C ASP A 122 -2.63 -3.39 -17.85
N GLY A 123 -1.94 -2.26 -18.00
CA GLY A 123 -2.53 -0.92 -17.93
C GLY A 123 -2.77 -0.40 -16.50
N GLN A 124 -2.28 -1.09 -15.47
CA GLN A 124 -2.40 -0.70 -14.06
C GLN A 124 -1.08 -0.17 -13.46
N ALA A 125 -0.10 0.14 -14.30
CA ALA A 125 1.14 0.81 -13.90
C ALA A 125 0.96 2.34 -13.89
N LEU A 126 1.78 3.04 -13.10
CA LEU A 126 1.88 4.50 -13.19
C LEU A 126 2.20 4.95 -14.61
N SER A 127 1.60 6.05 -15.05
CA SER A 127 1.94 6.67 -16.34
C SER A 127 3.43 7.06 -16.42
N GLU A 128 3.99 7.13 -17.62
CA GLU A 128 5.38 7.56 -17.84
C GLU A 128 5.70 8.92 -17.19
N GLY A 129 4.74 9.86 -17.23
CA GLY A 129 4.85 11.17 -16.60
C GLY A 129 4.91 11.08 -15.06
N ALA A 130 4.06 10.25 -14.46
CA ALA A 130 4.07 10.02 -13.02
C ALA A 130 5.37 9.36 -12.55
N GLN A 131 5.87 8.38 -13.30
CA GLN A 131 7.16 7.71 -13.01
C GLN A 131 8.32 8.71 -13.01
N SER A 132 8.43 9.52 -14.07
CA SER A 132 9.48 10.54 -14.20
C SER A 132 9.38 11.58 -13.08
N THR A 133 8.15 11.99 -12.76
CA THR A 133 7.87 12.94 -11.67
C THR A 133 8.34 12.43 -10.31
N LEU A 134 8.12 11.14 -10.00
CA LEU A 134 8.62 10.54 -8.76
C LEU A 134 10.14 10.54 -8.69
N VAL A 135 10.81 10.17 -9.79
CA VAL A 135 12.27 10.15 -9.84
C VAL A 135 12.83 11.56 -9.63
N ASP A 136 12.30 12.56 -10.32
CA ASP A 136 12.73 13.95 -10.20
C ASP A 136 12.47 14.50 -8.79
N PHE A 137 11.30 14.19 -8.21
CA PHE A 137 10.95 14.56 -6.84
C PHE A 137 11.98 14.04 -5.83
N VAL A 138 12.36 12.76 -5.92
CA VAL A 138 13.35 12.17 -5.02
C VAL A 138 14.73 12.75 -5.26
N ARG A 139 15.18 12.85 -6.52
CA ARG A 139 16.49 13.44 -6.85
C ARG A 139 16.60 14.88 -6.34
N GLY A 140 15.49 15.62 -6.32
CA GLY A 140 15.35 16.98 -5.81
C GLY A 140 15.31 17.13 -4.29
N GLY A 141 15.29 16.03 -3.51
CA GLY A 141 15.30 16.07 -2.05
C GLY A 141 14.10 15.40 -1.38
N GLY A 142 13.12 14.95 -2.15
CA GLY A 142 11.94 14.25 -1.64
C GLY A 142 12.26 12.86 -1.09
N GLY A 143 11.46 12.42 -0.12
CA GLY A 143 11.45 11.03 0.34
C GLY A 143 10.51 10.15 -0.48
N TYR A 144 10.88 8.90 -0.71
CA TYR A 144 10.00 7.92 -1.35
C TYR A 144 9.95 6.61 -0.57
N VAL A 145 8.75 6.07 -0.40
CA VAL A 145 8.53 4.74 0.19
C VAL A 145 7.71 3.90 -0.79
N GLY A 146 8.25 2.76 -1.23
CA GLY A 146 7.62 1.87 -2.20
C GLY A 146 7.37 0.46 -1.66
N ALA A 147 6.35 -0.20 -2.20
CA ALA A 147 6.03 -1.61 -1.95
C ALA A 147 6.41 -2.51 -3.15
N GLN A 148 6.23 -3.83 -3.00
CA GLN A 148 6.88 -4.83 -3.83
C GLN A 148 6.36 -4.97 -5.28
N TRP A 149 5.11 -4.65 -5.65
CA TRP A 149 4.74 -4.75 -7.08
C TRP A 149 5.48 -3.74 -7.96
N ASN A 150 6.04 -2.67 -7.39
CA ASN A 150 6.97 -1.81 -8.13
C ASN A 150 8.16 -2.59 -8.69
N SER A 151 8.65 -3.62 -7.98
CA SER A 151 9.74 -4.49 -8.44
C SER A 151 9.33 -5.33 -9.64
N TYR A 152 8.09 -5.82 -9.69
CA TYR A 152 7.56 -6.55 -10.84
C TYR A 152 7.38 -5.61 -12.03
N GLU A 153 6.70 -4.49 -11.83
CA GLU A 153 6.35 -3.59 -12.91
C GLU A 153 7.57 -2.86 -13.50
N ALA A 154 8.64 -2.69 -12.73
CA ALA A 154 9.93 -2.20 -13.24
C ALA A 154 10.57 -3.15 -14.26
N THR A 155 10.13 -4.42 -14.35
CA THR A 155 10.53 -5.33 -15.43
C THR A 155 9.79 -5.07 -16.75
N GLY A 156 8.82 -4.14 -16.75
CA GLY A 156 7.99 -3.80 -17.89
C GLY A 156 7.46 -2.36 -17.85
N ALA A 157 6.18 -2.19 -17.51
CA ALA A 157 5.44 -0.94 -17.68
C ALA A 157 5.93 0.23 -16.81
N GLN A 158 6.63 -0.03 -15.70
CA GLN A 158 7.26 0.99 -14.84
C GLN A 158 8.76 1.18 -15.12
N GLY A 159 9.15 1.17 -16.40
CA GLY A 159 10.55 1.26 -16.83
C GLY A 159 11.25 2.62 -16.63
N LEU A 160 10.54 3.67 -16.21
CA LEU A 160 11.09 5.03 -16.02
C LEU A 160 11.34 5.40 -14.55
N MET A 161 11.03 4.51 -13.60
CA MET A 161 11.38 4.69 -12.19
C MET A 161 12.32 3.61 -11.60
N PRO A 162 13.28 3.03 -12.38
CA PRO A 162 14.11 1.92 -11.88
C PRO A 162 15.00 2.33 -10.69
N ASP A 163 15.33 3.62 -10.57
CA ASP A 163 16.12 4.15 -9.45
C ASP A 163 15.40 4.10 -8.09
N LEU A 164 14.06 3.98 -8.11
CA LEU A 164 13.22 3.92 -6.91
C LEU A 164 12.91 2.48 -6.46
N VAL A 165 13.37 1.49 -7.24
CA VAL A 165 13.14 0.07 -7.02
C VAL A 165 14.44 -0.60 -6.57
N LEU A 166 14.52 -0.90 -5.28
CA LEU A 166 15.76 -1.33 -4.62
C LEU A 166 15.92 -2.86 -4.57
N ALA A 167 14.81 -3.59 -4.69
CA ALA A 167 14.78 -5.05 -4.80
C ALA A 167 14.24 -5.46 -6.17
N GLY A 168 14.83 -6.49 -6.76
CA GLY A 168 14.40 -7.07 -8.02
C GLY A 168 13.16 -7.93 -7.88
N PHE A 169 12.82 -8.64 -8.96
CA PHE A 169 11.72 -9.59 -9.03
C PHE A 169 12.04 -10.73 -10.02
N PRO A 170 11.58 -11.97 -9.79
CA PRO A 170 11.01 -12.48 -8.53
C PRO A 170 12.11 -12.91 -7.56
N GLY A 171 11.72 -13.17 -6.30
CA GLY A 171 12.54 -13.86 -5.31
C GLY A 171 12.56 -15.38 -5.46
N PRO A 172 13.28 -16.07 -4.55
CA PRO A 172 13.22 -17.51 -4.39
C PRO A 172 11.77 -17.99 -4.28
N VAL A 173 11.43 -19.05 -5.02
CA VAL A 173 10.04 -19.54 -5.14
C VAL A 173 9.49 -19.96 -3.78
N GLU A 174 10.35 -20.41 -2.88
CA GLU A 174 10.01 -20.87 -1.53
C GLU A 174 9.53 -19.73 -0.61
N GLU A 175 9.89 -18.49 -0.93
CA GLU A 175 9.50 -17.29 -0.18
C GLU A 175 8.46 -16.45 -0.93
N ASN A 176 8.06 -16.90 -2.12
CA ASN A 176 6.99 -16.27 -2.88
C ASN A 176 5.63 -16.71 -2.33
N CYS A 177 4.79 -15.75 -1.94
CA CYS A 177 3.47 -16.05 -1.44
C CYS A 177 2.44 -14.97 -1.79
N ALA A 178 1.19 -15.42 -1.92
CA ALA A 178 0.00 -14.58 -2.12
C ALA A 178 -0.77 -14.31 -0.81
N SER A 179 -0.33 -14.92 0.30
CA SER A 179 -0.71 -14.59 1.69
C SER A 179 0.04 -15.58 2.58
N CYS A 180 0.95 -15.10 3.43
CA CYS A 180 1.69 -15.98 4.34
C CYS A 180 2.35 -15.23 5.50
N PRO A 181 2.67 -15.92 6.61
CA PRO A 181 3.56 -15.37 7.61
C PRO A 181 4.97 -15.24 7.03
N ILE A 182 5.53 -14.04 7.06
CA ILE A 182 6.94 -13.77 6.75
C ILE A 182 7.66 -13.23 7.98
N THR A 183 8.92 -13.62 8.13
CA THR A 183 9.75 -13.21 9.27
C THR A 183 10.88 -12.31 8.79
N TYR A 184 10.88 -11.08 9.26
CA TYR A 184 12.00 -10.16 9.07
C TYR A 184 12.95 -10.27 10.25
N SER A 185 14.24 -10.19 9.95
CA SER A 185 15.31 -10.03 10.92
C SER A 185 16.16 -8.83 10.55
N ILE A 186 16.51 -8.01 11.54
CA ILE A 186 17.42 -6.87 11.33
C ILE A 186 18.80 -7.42 10.95
N VAL A 187 19.38 -6.88 9.88
CA VAL A 187 20.76 -7.17 9.48
C VAL A 187 21.69 -6.76 10.64
N PRO A 188 22.64 -7.60 11.10
CA PRO A 188 23.44 -7.33 12.29
C PRO A 188 24.11 -5.95 12.33
N GLU A 189 24.60 -5.48 11.19
CA GLU A 189 25.24 -4.17 11.03
C GLU A 189 24.25 -2.99 11.10
N GLN A 190 22.94 -3.26 11.02
CA GLN A 190 21.86 -2.28 10.94
C GLN A 190 21.02 -2.18 12.22
N GLN A 191 21.44 -2.82 13.32
CA GLN A 191 20.75 -2.77 14.63
C GLN A 191 20.56 -1.34 15.17
N GLY A 192 21.44 -0.40 14.78
CA GLY A 192 21.34 1.02 15.14
C GLY A 192 20.62 1.89 14.11
N HIS A 193 20.13 1.32 13.00
CA HIS A 193 19.53 2.10 11.92
C HIS A 193 18.20 2.74 12.37
N ALA A 194 17.95 4.00 12.00
CA ALA A 194 16.73 4.71 12.43
C ALA A 194 15.43 4.01 12.00
N LEU A 195 15.45 3.27 10.88
CA LEU A 195 14.31 2.47 10.42
C LEU A 195 13.84 1.41 11.43
N VAL A 196 14.75 0.87 12.23
CA VAL A 196 14.44 -0.22 13.16
C VAL A 196 14.31 0.27 14.61
N ALA A 197 14.28 1.59 14.83
CA ALA A 197 14.06 2.16 16.15
C ALA A 197 12.70 1.70 16.71
N GLY A 198 12.73 1.02 17.87
CA GLY A 198 11.54 0.46 18.52
C GLY A 198 10.97 -0.79 17.85
N ILE A 199 11.64 -1.37 16.86
CA ILE A 199 11.26 -2.63 16.21
C ILE A 199 12.04 -3.79 16.86
N PRO A 200 11.39 -4.93 17.14
CA PRO A 200 12.09 -6.15 17.57
C PRO A 200 13.16 -6.60 16.57
N SER A 201 14.26 -7.18 17.06
CA SER A 201 15.36 -7.66 16.20
C SER A 201 14.90 -8.70 15.17
N THR A 202 13.82 -9.41 15.48
CA THR A 202 13.08 -10.26 14.56
C THR A 202 11.59 -10.17 14.87
N PHE A 203 10.75 -10.16 13.85
CA PHE A 203 9.30 -10.27 14.01
C PHE A 203 8.66 -10.95 12.80
N THR A 204 7.52 -11.59 13.04
CA THR A 204 6.71 -12.27 12.02
C THR A 204 5.40 -11.52 11.84
N PHE A 205 4.96 -11.34 10.60
CA PHE A 205 3.67 -10.73 10.26
C PHE A 205 3.05 -11.46 9.07
N GLU A 206 1.73 -11.33 8.91
CA GLU A 206 1.01 -11.84 7.74
C GLU A 206 1.19 -10.86 6.57
N ALA A 207 1.97 -11.26 5.57
CA ALA A 207 2.04 -10.54 4.31
C ALA A 207 0.84 -10.89 3.43
N ASP A 208 0.23 -9.88 2.84
CA ASP A 208 -0.85 -10.06 1.84
C ASP A 208 -0.26 -10.51 0.51
N GLY A 209 0.99 -10.18 0.22
CA GLY A 209 1.78 -10.73 -0.87
C GLY A 209 3.26 -10.52 -0.61
N HIS A 210 4.11 -11.42 -1.09
CA HIS A 210 5.55 -11.30 -1.00
C HIS A 210 6.20 -12.07 -2.15
N LEU A 211 6.90 -11.38 -3.05
CA LEU A 211 7.77 -12.00 -4.06
C LEU A 211 9.03 -11.15 -4.26
N GLY A 212 9.58 -10.64 -3.15
CA GLY A 212 10.76 -9.77 -3.16
C GLY A 212 11.99 -10.49 -3.71
N GLY A 213 12.66 -9.87 -4.68
CA GLY A 213 13.84 -10.42 -5.34
C GLY A 213 15.17 -9.97 -4.74
N PRO A 214 16.28 -10.27 -5.41
CA PRO A 214 17.62 -9.89 -4.95
C PRO A 214 17.79 -8.37 -4.88
N LEU A 215 18.76 -7.91 -4.11
CA LEU A 215 19.16 -6.51 -4.09
C LEU A 215 19.56 -6.06 -5.51
N VAL A 216 19.01 -4.93 -5.96
CA VAL A 216 19.41 -4.30 -7.23
C VAL A 216 20.78 -3.66 -7.08
N ASP A 217 21.68 -3.94 -8.02
CA ASP A 217 23.02 -3.37 -8.05
C ASP A 217 22.98 -1.96 -8.69
N PHE A 218 23.38 -0.96 -7.93
CA PHE A 218 23.50 0.41 -8.39
C PHE A 218 24.95 0.86 -8.34
N ALA A 219 25.50 1.25 -9.51
CA ALA A 219 26.89 1.69 -9.62
C ALA A 219 27.20 2.96 -8.81
N SER A 220 26.19 3.80 -8.55
CA SER A 220 26.28 4.96 -7.68
C SER A 220 25.16 4.93 -6.64
N GLU A 221 25.49 5.41 -5.44
CA GLU A 221 24.55 5.51 -4.32
C GLU A 221 23.89 4.16 -4.04
N PRO A 222 24.67 3.12 -3.66
CA PRO A 222 24.15 1.78 -3.51
C PRO A 222 23.13 1.70 -2.37
N SER A 223 22.18 0.78 -2.51
CA SER A 223 21.21 0.51 -1.46
C SER A 223 21.85 -0.24 -0.29
N THR A 224 21.24 -0.11 0.88
CA THR A 224 21.56 -0.88 2.09
C THR A 224 20.36 -1.74 2.46
N VAL A 225 20.59 -3.03 2.75
CA VAL A 225 19.58 -3.92 3.30
C VAL A 225 19.54 -3.72 4.82
N VAL A 226 18.39 -3.31 5.34
CA VAL A 226 18.16 -3.05 6.77
C VAL A 226 17.58 -4.27 7.47
N MET A 227 16.63 -4.94 6.82
CA MET A 227 16.06 -6.20 7.29
C MET A 227 16.03 -7.21 6.15
N GLN A 228 16.12 -8.50 6.49
CA GLN A 228 16.12 -9.61 5.55
C GLN A 228 15.34 -10.81 6.08
N LEU A 229 14.99 -11.73 5.18
CA LEU A 229 14.47 -13.05 5.52
C LEU A 229 15.63 -14.02 5.83
N ALA A 230 15.29 -15.22 6.31
CA ALA A 230 16.28 -16.26 6.66
C ALA A 230 17.13 -16.71 5.46
N SER A 231 16.60 -16.65 4.24
CA SER A 231 17.33 -16.94 3.00
C SER A 231 18.39 -15.90 2.63
N GLY A 232 18.33 -14.71 3.24
CA GLY A 232 19.07 -13.52 2.80
C GLY A 232 18.30 -12.64 1.80
N THR A 233 17.07 -12.99 1.41
CA THR A 233 16.21 -12.10 0.61
C THR A 233 16.00 -10.77 1.34
N PRO A 234 16.28 -9.62 0.69
CA PRO A 234 16.04 -8.31 1.29
C PRO A 234 14.56 -8.10 1.63
N GLY A 235 14.29 -7.67 2.87
CA GLY A 235 12.95 -7.35 3.36
C GLY A 235 12.68 -5.84 3.41
N VAL A 236 13.63 -5.09 3.95
CA VAL A 236 13.58 -3.63 4.05
C VAL A 236 14.88 -3.07 3.49
N LEU A 237 14.78 -2.19 2.49
CA LEU A 237 15.94 -1.59 1.83
C LEU A 237 15.86 -0.06 1.90
N VAL A 238 17.03 0.58 1.95
CA VAL A 238 17.15 2.03 1.89
C VAL A 238 18.21 2.45 0.88
N ARG A 239 18.03 3.60 0.26
CA ARG A 239 18.99 4.19 -0.69
C ARG A 239 18.95 5.71 -0.60
N SER A 240 20.11 6.36 -0.69
CA SER A 240 20.17 7.80 -0.99
C SER A 240 20.14 7.97 -2.51
N LEU A 241 19.40 8.95 -3.03
CA LEU A 241 19.30 9.19 -4.46
C LEU A 241 19.29 10.68 -4.74
N GLY A 242 20.40 11.22 -5.23
CA GLY A 242 20.60 12.66 -5.34
C GLY A 242 20.51 13.31 -3.95
N GLN A 243 19.56 14.22 -3.77
CA GLN A 243 19.33 14.88 -2.47
C GLN A 243 18.29 14.17 -1.60
N GLY A 244 17.58 13.17 -2.15
CA GLY A 244 16.49 12.48 -1.47
C GLY A 244 16.84 11.08 -0.99
N ARG A 245 15.82 10.38 -0.53
CA ARG A 245 15.92 9.05 0.11
C ARG A 245 14.81 8.14 -0.36
N VAL A 246 15.15 6.88 -0.58
CA VAL A 246 14.25 5.82 -1.04
C VAL A 246 14.21 4.73 0.02
N VAL A 247 13.02 4.25 0.37
CA VAL A 247 12.78 3.07 1.19
C VAL A 247 11.91 2.10 0.40
N ASN A 248 12.23 0.82 0.42
CA ASN A 248 11.42 -0.22 -0.20
C ASN A 248 11.12 -1.35 0.78
N PHE A 249 9.91 -1.89 0.67
CA PHE A 249 9.46 -3.07 1.39
C PHE A 249 9.22 -4.23 0.44
N SER A 250 9.61 -5.45 0.84
CA SER A 250 9.51 -6.65 0.01
C SER A 250 8.11 -7.29 -0.01
N PHE A 251 7.16 -6.73 0.74
CA PHE A 251 5.76 -7.17 0.72
C PHE A 251 4.90 -6.29 -0.19
N ALA A 252 3.79 -6.85 -0.67
CA ALA A 252 2.71 -6.18 -1.36
C ALA A 252 1.51 -6.09 -0.40
N PRO A 253 1.24 -4.93 0.22
CA PRO A 253 0.08 -4.78 1.10
C PRO A 253 -1.22 -4.88 0.28
N ASN A 254 -2.35 -5.21 0.90
CA ASN A 254 -3.68 -5.20 0.24
C ASN A 254 -3.86 -6.21 -0.92
N TYR A 255 -2.83 -6.96 -1.30
CA TYR A 255 -2.85 -7.89 -2.42
C TYR A 255 -4.00 -8.89 -2.31
N SER A 256 -4.87 -8.92 -3.34
CA SER A 256 -6.02 -9.83 -3.44
C SER A 256 -7.04 -9.75 -2.30
N LEU A 257 -6.90 -8.79 -1.39
CA LEU A 257 -7.75 -8.61 -0.21
C LEU A 257 -8.47 -7.26 -0.20
N ALA A 258 -8.30 -6.44 -1.24
CA ALA A 258 -8.82 -5.09 -1.32
C ALA A 258 -8.47 -4.30 -0.04
N GLY A 259 -9.38 -3.45 0.44
CA GLY A 259 -9.23 -2.66 1.66
C GLY A 259 -9.11 -3.42 2.99
N GLU A 260 -9.15 -4.76 3.01
CA GLU A 260 -9.07 -5.61 4.21
C GLU A 260 -7.66 -6.20 4.45
N GLY A 261 -6.62 -5.70 3.75
CA GLY A 261 -5.25 -6.19 3.86
C GLY A 261 -4.74 -6.31 5.29
N ARG A 262 -4.01 -7.39 5.59
CA ARG A 262 -3.49 -7.73 6.93
C ARG A 262 -2.12 -7.12 7.18
N THR A 263 -1.31 -6.94 6.14
CA THR A 263 0.08 -6.44 6.25
C THR A 263 0.13 -5.09 6.97
N LEU A 264 -0.73 -4.15 6.57
CA LEU A 264 -0.76 -2.80 7.16
C LEU A 264 -1.51 -2.75 8.50
N GLN A 265 -2.15 -3.82 8.94
CA GLN A 265 -2.74 -3.88 10.28
C GLN A 265 -1.69 -4.22 11.35
N ASP A 266 -0.61 -4.91 10.96
CA ASP A 266 0.50 -5.23 11.85
C ASP A 266 1.18 -3.96 12.41
N ALA A 267 1.44 -3.98 13.72
CA ALA A 267 1.98 -2.82 14.43
C ALA A 267 3.45 -2.56 14.09
N ASN A 268 4.25 -3.60 13.87
CA ASN A 268 5.66 -3.46 13.50
C ASN A 268 5.79 -2.97 12.07
N VAL A 269 4.95 -3.46 11.14
CA VAL A 269 4.89 -2.96 9.76
C VAL A 269 4.53 -1.48 9.73
N ARG A 270 3.48 -1.05 10.44
CA ARG A 270 3.14 0.38 10.53
C ARG A 270 4.24 1.22 11.17
N GLN A 271 4.93 0.68 12.18
CA GLN A 271 6.06 1.36 12.80
C GLN A 271 7.26 1.47 11.84
N LEU A 272 7.50 0.48 10.96
CA LEU A 272 8.49 0.59 9.88
C LEU A 272 8.15 1.71 8.91
N TYR A 273 6.89 1.87 8.50
CA TYR A 273 6.47 3.01 7.67
C TYR A 273 6.68 4.34 8.38
N VAL A 274 6.31 4.46 9.66
CA VAL A 274 6.55 5.67 10.45
C VAL A 274 8.05 6.00 10.53
N ASN A 275 8.88 4.99 10.76
CA ASN A 275 10.33 5.17 10.81
C ASN A 275 10.91 5.49 9.42
N ALA A 276 10.32 4.94 8.34
CA ALA A 276 10.66 5.28 6.97
C ALA A 276 10.40 6.76 6.67
N VAL A 277 9.25 7.28 7.09
CA VAL A 277 8.94 8.70 6.95
C VAL A 277 9.94 9.56 7.74
N ARG A 278 10.21 9.21 9.01
CA ARG A 278 11.20 9.92 9.83
C ARG A 278 12.58 9.94 9.19
N TRP A 279 13.08 8.77 8.79
CA TRP A 279 14.42 8.64 8.23
C TRP A 279 14.53 9.30 6.87
N ALA A 280 13.54 9.16 5.98
CA ALA A 280 13.60 9.78 4.67
C ALA A 280 13.56 11.33 4.74
N LEU A 281 12.96 11.89 5.81
CA LEU A 281 12.89 13.32 6.08
C LEU A 281 14.01 13.85 6.99
N ASP A 282 14.86 12.98 7.55
CA ASP A 282 15.92 13.39 8.48
C ASP A 282 17.04 14.14 7.73
N GLY A 283 17.01 15.47 7.80
CA GLY A 283 17.88 16.40 7.05
C GLY A 283 17.11 17.33 6.11
N SER A 284 15.83 17.06 5.84
CA SER A 284 14.90 17.86 5.04
C SER A 284 13.70 18.26 5.89
N THR A 285 13.92 19.19 6.84
CA THR A 285 12.82 19.84 7.57
C THR A 285 12.47 21.17 6.90
N PRO A 286 11.66 21.20 5.82
CA PRO A 286 11.07 22.46 5.42
C PRO A 286 10.13 22.90 6.54
N THR A 287 10.33 24.12 7.00
CA THR A 287 9.36 24.76 7.89
C THR A 287 8.07 24.94 7.09
N PRO A 288 6.94 24.31 7.47
CA PRO A 288 5.72 24.47 6.71
C PRO A 288 5.34 25.95 6.69
N SER A 289 5.08 26.50 5.49
CA SER A 289 4.75 27.93 5.32
C SER A 289 3.40 28.31 5.95
N LYS A 290 2.58 27.30 6.27
CA LYS A 290 1.31 27.41 6.98
C LYS A 290 1.23 26.31 8.04
N ALA A 291 0.67 26.62 9.20
CA ALA A 291 0.36 25.61 10.19
C ALA A 291 -0.64 24.59 9.61
N PRO A 292 -0.49 23.30 9.89
CA PRO A 292 -1.42 22.29 9.43
C PRO A 292 -2.85 22.53 9.90
N ALA A 293 -3.79 22.21 9.03
CA ALA A 293 -5.20 22.16 9.33
C ALA A 293 -5.61 20.74 9.75
N THR A 294 -6.24 20.57 10.91
CA THR A 294 -6.84 19.29 11.31
C THR A 294 -8.36 19.38 11.26
N ILE A 295 -9.02 18.28 10.90
CA ILE A 295 -10.48 18.08 11.02
C ILE A 295 -10.73 17.05 12.13
N THR A 296 -11.69 17.29 13.01
CA THR A 296 -12.08 16.36 14.08
C THR A 296 -13.60 16.21 14.11
N LEU A 297 -14.07 14.96 14.12
CA LEU A 297 -15.48 14.65 14.42
C LEU A 297 -15.67 14.67 15.94
N THR A 298 -16.63 15.46 16.42
CA THR A 298 -16.78 15.74 17.86
C THR A 298 -17.99 15.06 18.51
N ASP A 299 -18.88 14.45 17.72
CA ASP A 299 -20.14 13.83 18.12
C ASP A 299 -20.51 12.60 17.25
N PRO A 300 -19.60 11.63 17.05
CA PRO A 300 -19.82 10.53 16.09
C PRO A 300 -20.94 9.55 16.49
N VAL A 301 -21.57 9.73 17.64
CA VAL A 301 -22.65 8.88 18.16
C VAL A 301 -23.92 9.70 18.31
N ALA A 302 -24.99 9.29 17.63
CA ALA A 302 -26.30 9.91 17.70
C ALA A 302 -27.39 8.92 18.14
N THR A 303 -28.33 9.39 18.96
CA THR A 303 -29.55 8.62 19.28
C THR A 303 -30.54 8.73 18.13
N HIS A 304 -31.02 7.58 17.65
CA HIS A 304 -32.03 7.53 16.60
C HIS A 304 -33.40 7.99 17.12
N ASP A 305 -33.91 9.09 16.57
CA ASP A 305 -35.20 9.69 16.90
C ASP A 305 -36.05 9.98 15.64
N GLY A 306 -35.62 9.46 14.48
CA GLY A 306 -36.29 9.66 13.18
C GLY A 306 -36.01 11.02 12.52
N ALA A 307 -35.19 11.88 13.13
CA ALA A 307 -34.71 13.11 12.49
C ALA A 307 -33.35 12.88 11.81
N VAL A 308 -33.04 13.74 10.82
CA VAL A 308 -31.72 13.78 10.18
C VAL A 308 -30.64 14.09 11.22
N LYS A 309 -29.55 13.31 11.22
CA LYS A 309 -28.36 13.52 12.05
C LYS A 309 -27.17 13.91 11.20
N ALA A 310 -26.38 14.84 11.68
CA ALA A 310 -25.10 15.22 11.08
C ALA A 310 -24.04 15.20 12.18
N VAL A 311 -22.79 14.90 11.80
CA VAL A 311 -21.65 15.06 12.69
C VAL A 311 -21.22 16.52 12.74
N SER A 312 -20.86 16.96 13.93
CA SER A 312 -20.19 18.19 14.25
C SER A 312 -18.70 18.06 13.98
N ILE A 313 -18.19 19.00 13.20
CA ILE A 313 -16.78 19.10 12.82
C ILE A 313 -16.13 20.27 13.55
N ALA A 314 -14.97 20.02 14.12
CA ALA A 314 -14.05 21.05 14.57
C ALA A 314 -12.83 21.10 13.65
N THR A 315 -12.38 22.31 13.31
CA THR A 315 -11.11 22.54 12.60
C THR A 315 -10.08 23.14 13.53
N ASN A 316 -8.80 22.90 13.26
CA ASN A 316 -7.70 23.62 13.87
C ASN A 316 -6.69 24.01 12.77
N PRO A 317 -6.44 25.30 12.48
CA PRO A 317 -7.05 26.48 13.09
C PRO A 317 -8.59 26.47 13.07
N ALA A 318 -9.23 27.04 14.08
CA ALA A 318 -10.69 27.05 14.15
C ALA A 318 -11.28 27.95 13.05
N GLY A 319 -12.40 27.52 12.46
CA GLY A 319 -13.14 28.33 11.49
C GLY A 319 -12.62 28.25 10.05
N LEU A 320 -11.82 27.23 9.71
CA LEU A 320 -11.45 26.99 8.32
C LEU A 320 -12.71 26.74 7.46
N THR A 321 -12.75 27.39 6.30
CA THR A 321 -13.81 27.24 5.31
C THR A 321 -13.51 26.08 4.37
N GLY A 322 -14.48 25.64 3.57
CA GLY A 322 -14.25 24.54 2.60
C GLY A 322 -14.29 23.14 3.19
N VAL A 323 -14.77 23.00 4.44
CA VAL A 323 -15.10 21.69 5.02
C VAL A 323 -16.38 21.15 4.38
N THR A 324 -16.32 19.96 3.80
CA THR A 324 -17.49 19.20 3.35
C THR A 324 -17.56 17.85 4.03
N VAL A 325 -18.77 17.38 4.35
CA VAL A 325 -19.01 16.09 5.01
C VAL A 325 -19.92 15.24 4.13
N ALA A 326 -19.51 14.01 3.87
CA ALA A 326 -20.26 13.02 3.12
C ALA A 326 -20.52 11.77 3.97
N TYR A 327 -21.67 11.13 3.71
CA TYR A 327 -22.13 9.97 4.46
C TYR A 327 -22.39 8.78 3.53
N SER A 328 -22.03 7.60 4.00
CA SER A 328 -22.22 6.32 3.31
C SER A 328 -22.86 5.32 4.28
N GLN A 329 -23.79 4.50 3.80
CA GLN A 329 -24.32 3.36 4.55
C GLN A 329 -24.23 2.10 3.68
N ASN A 330 -23.50 1.09 4.16
CA ASN A 330 -23.23 -0.14 3.41
C ASN A 330 -22.65 0.12 2.00
N GLY A 331 -21.77 1.13 1.88
CA GLY A 331 -21.17 1.54 0.61
C GLY A 331 -22.06 2.34 -0.33
N VAL A 332 -23.29 2.69 0.09
CA VAL A 332 -24.21 3.54 -0.69
C VAL A 332 -24.20 4.95 -0.11
N ALA A 333 -23.91 5.95 -0.96
CA ALA A 333 -23.95 7.35 -0.59
C ALA A 333 -25.37 7.76 -0.15
N VAL A 334 -25.46 8.42 1.00
CA VAL A 334 -26.71 8.96 1.54
C VAL A 334 -26.56 10.45 1.76
N ALA A 335 -27.65 11.21 1.58
CA ALA A 335 -27.62 12.65 1.79
C ALA A 335 -27.32 13.01 3.26
N ALA A 336 -27.88 12.24 4.20
CA ALA A 336 -27.57 12.30 5.61
C ALA A 336 -28.10 11.04 6.36
N PRO A 337 -27.52 10.69 7.52
CA PRO A 337 -28.05 9.68 8.43
C PRO A 337 -29.46 10.03 8.91
N VAL A 338 -30.41 9.11 8.72
CA VAL A 338 -31.78 9.21 9.25
C VAL A 338 -32.16 7.96 10.00
N ASN A 339 -31.82 6.79 9.44
CA ASN A 339 -32.12 5.50 10.04
C ASN A 339 -31.05 5.11 11.06
N ALA A 340 -31.41 4.26 12.01
CA ALA A 340 -30.41 3.64 12.89
C ALA A 340 -29.44 2.77 12.09
N GLY A 341 -28.16 2.79 12.47
CA GLY A 341 -27.11 1.97 11.86
C GLY A 341 -25.75 2.67 11.90
N SER A 342 -24.71 1.97 11.49
CA SER A 342 -23.39 2.55 11.31
C SER A 342 -23.32 3.23 9.94
N TYR A 343 -22.73 4.42 9.92
CA TYR A 343 -22.46 5.20 8.72
C TYR A 343 -20.96 5.45 8.62
N GLU A 344 -20.43 5.34 7.42
CA GLU A 344 -19.10 5.84 7.10
C GLU A 344 -19.21 7.35 6.89
N VAL A 345 -18.28 8.09 7.50
CA VAL A 345 -18.25 9.55 7.41
C VAL A 345 -16.92 9.99 6.83
N VAL A 346 -16.99 10.80 5.78
CA VAL A 346 -15.83 11.34 5.10
C VAL A 346 -15.91 12.85 5.21
N SER A 347 -14.91 13.48 5.82
CA SER A 347 -14.87 14.94 5.99
C SER A 347 -13.69 15.49 5.23
N THR A 348 -13.92 16.28 4.19
CA THR A 348 -12.90 16.92 3.37
C THR A 348 -12.71 18.38 3.70
N LEU A 349 -11.46 18.85 3.71
CA LEU A 349 -11.12 20.27 3.78
C LEU A 349 -10.42 20.62 2.48
N ASP A 350 -11.08 21.43 1.66
CA ASP A 350 -10.48 22.03 0.48
C ASP A 350 -10.12 23.49 0.78
N HIS A 351 -8.88 23.87 0.49
CA HIS A 351 -8.39 25.23 0.65
C HIS A 351 -7.36 25.51 -0.44
N GLN A 352 -7.63 26.54 -1.25
CA GLN A 352 -6.68 27.10 -2.21
C GLN A 352 -5.55 27.85 -1.50
#